data_AF-U2H698-F1
#
_entry.id   AF-U2H698-F1
#
_cell.length_a   1.000
_cell.length_b   1.000
_cell.length_c   1.000
_cell.angle_alpha   90.00
_cell.angle_beta   90.00
_cell.angle_gamma   90.00
#
_symmetry.space_group_name_H-M   'P 1'
#
loop_
_entity.id
_entity.type
_entity.pdbx_description
1 polymer ?
#
loop_
_entity_poly.entity_id
_entity_poly.type
_entity_poly.pdbx_seq_one_letter_code
_entity_poly.pdbx_strand_id
1 'polypeptide(L)'
;MASWPARGVTVDDLRAAVATGRKRRERERSEQPLNVGFLDTILGDLLAARAATPATGTCTVGDWWRSWTGIVDHGGTLGVEQGRDEPPFDFKLRVFEAAGDGPWWDDHNRAFRNTAGPVAAGALLGEGR
;
A
#
# COMPACT_ATOMS: atom_id res chain seq x y z
N MET A 1 -3.31 -27.19 6.25
CA MET A 1 -3.70 -25.78 5.98
C MET A 1 -4.70 -25.37 7.04
N ALA A 2 -4.38 -24.38 7.88
CA ALA A 2 -5.36 -23.82 8.81
C ALA A 2 -6.40 -23.01 8.01
N SER A 3 -7.68 -23.24 8.24
CA SER A 3 -8.75 -22.45 7.65
C SER A 3 -8.62 -20.97 8.05
N TRP A 4 -8.93 -20.03 7.16
CA TRP A 4 -8.84 -18.59 7.44
C TRP A 4 -9.45 -18.13 8.79
N PRO A 5 -10.63 -18.62 9.22
CA PRO A 5 -11.16 -18.27 10.54
C PRO A 5 -10.25 -18.70 11.70
N ALA A 6 -9.59 -19.86 11.58
CA ALA A 6 -8.64 -20.36 12.58
C ALA A 6 -7.34 -19.52 12.63
N ARG A 7 -7.09 -18.67 11.63
CA ARG A 7 -5.99 -17.69 11.59
C ARG A 7 -6.41 -16.30 12.07
N GLY A 8 -7.64 -16.15 12.58
CA GLY A 8 -8.18 -14.85 13.02
C GLY A 8 -8.61 -13.93 11.87
N VAL A 9 -8.77 -14.46 10.66
CA VAL A 9 -9.32 -13.71 9.52
C VAL A 9 -10.82 -13.49 9.74
N THR A 10 -11.24 -12.23 9.70
CA THR A 10 -12.64 -11.83 9.79
C THR A 10 -13.28 -11.70 8.41
N VAL A 11 -14.62 -11.59 8.36
CA VAL A 11 -15.35 -11.30 7.12
C VAL A 11 -14.94 -9.95 6.52
N ASP A 12 -14.58 -8.99 7.38
CA ASP A 12 -14.08 -7.68 6.98
C ASP A 12 -12.73 -7.79 6.27
N ASP A 13 -11.81 -8.57 6.84
CA ASP A 13 -10.50 -8.86 6.25
C ASP A 13 -10.63 -9.51 4.86
N LEU A 14 -11.64 -10.39 4.67
CA LEU A 14 -11.94 -10.99 3.37
C LEU A 14 -12.44 -9.96 2.35
N ARG A 15 -13.32 -9.03 2.76
CA ARG A 15 -13.80 -7.96 1.88
C ARG A 15 -12.65 -7.03 1.48
N ALA A 16 -11.81 -6.65 2.45
CA ALA A 16 -10.62 -5.85 2.22
C ALA A 16 -9.63 -6.56 1.28
N ALA A 17 -9.43 -7.87 1.45
CA ALA A 17 -8.57 -8.66 0.58
C ALA A 17 -9.10 -8.76 -0.86
N VAL A 18 -10.42 -8.92 -1.04
CA VAL A 18 -11.05 -8.93 -2.38
C VAL A 18 -10.94 -7.57 -3.05
N ALA A 19 -11.23 -6.48 -2.34
CA ALA A 19 -11.10 -5.12 -2.88
C ALA A 19 -9.66 -4.81 -3.30
N THR A 20 -8.69 -5.12 -2.43
CA THR A 20 -7.26 -4.98 -2.69
C THR A 20 -6.82 -5.82 -3.89
N GLY A 21 -7.31 -7.07 -3.97
CA GLY A 21 -7.03 -7.95 -5.08
C GLY A 21 -7.54 -7.42 -6.42
N ARG A 22 -8.76 -6.86 -6.46
CA ARG A 22 -9.35 -6.27 -7.69
C ARG A 22 -8.53 -5.07 -8.17
N LYS A 23 -8.23 -4.12 -7.29
CA LYS A 23 -7.40 -2.94 -7.61
C LYS A 23 -6.03 -3.37 -8.16
N ARG A 24 -5.43 -4.41 -7.58
CA ARG A 24 -4.13 -4.93 -8.03
C ARG A 24 -4.21 -5.54 -9.44
N ARG A 25 -5.24 -6.33 -9.74
CA ARG A 25 -5.47 -6.91 -11.08
C ARG A 25 -5.72 -5.84 -12.13
N GLU A 26 -6.53 -4.83 -11.81
CA GLU A 26 -6.77 -3.68 -12.69
C GLU A 26 -5.46 -2.95 -13.04
N ARG A 27 -4.65 -2.64 -12.02
CA ARG A 27 -3.34 -1.99 -12.20
C ARG A 27 -2.37 -2.84 -13.02
N GLU A 28 -2.34 -4.14 -12.79
CA GLU A 28 -1.49 -5.10 -13.50
C GLU A 28 -2.05 -5.45 -14.90
N ARG A 29 -3.21 -4.90 -15.29
CA ARG A 29 -3.99 -5.29 -16.48
C ARG A 29 -4.13 -6.81 -16.60
N SER A 30 -4.29 -7.47 -15.46
CA SER A 30 -4.33 -8.92 -15.37
C SER A 30 -5.78 -9.39 -15.36
N GLU A 31 -6.15 -10.14 -16.38
CA GLU A 31 -7.49 -10.73 -16.53
C GLU A 31 -7.69 -11.97 -15.65
N GLN A 32 -6.66 -12.36 -14.89
CA GLN A 32 -6.73 -13.52 -14.02
C GLN A 32 -7.71 -13.28 -12.86
N PRO A 33 -8.58 -14.26 -12.56
CA PRO A 33 -9.51 -14.14 -11.44
C PRO A 33 -8.77 -14.11 -10.09
N LEU A 34 -9.44 -13.55 -9.09
CA LEU A 34 -8.98 -13.60 -7.70
C LEU A 34 -9.17 -15.01 -7.17
N ASN A 35 -8.06 -15.74 -7.04
CA ASN A 35 -8.04 -17.08 -6.49
C ASN A 35 -7.68 -17.06 -4.99
N VAL A 36 -7.99 -18.16 -4.31
CA VAL A 36 -7.78 -18.33 -2.86
C VAL A 36 -6.32 -18.12 -2.46
N GLY A 37 -5.35 -18.60 -3.25
CA GLY A 37 -3.93 -18.42 -2.95
C GLY A 37 -3.49 -16.96 -2.99
N PHE A 38 -3.99 -16.20 -3.95
CA PHE A 38 -3.73 -14.76 -4.03
C PHE A 38 -4.35 -13.99 -2.87
N LEU A 39 -5.58 -14.35 -2.47
CA LEU A 39 -6.23 -13.77 -1.30
C LEU A 39 -5.50 -14.16 0.00
N ASP A 40 -4.94 -15.37 0.10
CA ASP A 40 -4.15 -15.80 1.26
C ASP A 40 -2.91 -14.92 1.48
N THR A 41 -2.22 -14.56 0.39
CA THR A 41 -1.07 -13.64 0.44
C THR A 41 -1.48 -12.26 0.97
N ILE A 42 -2.59 -11.71 0.47
CA ILE A 42 -3.10 -10.40 0.90
C ILE A 42 -3.54 -10.43 2.37
N LEU A 43 -4.22 -11.50 2.78
CA LEU A 43 -4.63 -11.71 4.17
C LEU A 43 -3.43 -11.87 5.10
N GLY A 44 -2.36 -12.54 4.65
CA GLY A 44 -1.12 -12.66 5.41
C GLY A 44 -0.49 -11.30 5.71
N ASP A 45 -0.43 -10.42 4.71
CA ASP A 45 0.08 -9.06 4.85
C ASP A 45 -0.78 -8.22 5.82
N LEU A 46 -2.10 -8.32 5.69
CA LEU A 46 -3.05 -7.61 6.56
C LEU A 46 -2.95 -8.06 8.01
N LEU A 47 -2.85 -9.37 8.26
CA LEU A 47 -2.67 -9.92 9.60
C LEU A 47 -1.31 -9.54 10.19
N ALA A 48 -0.25 -9.53 9.38
CA ALA A 48 1.07 -9.08 9.81
C ALA A 48 1.08 -7.59 10.21
N ALA A 49 0.41 -6.74 9.43
CA ALA A 49 0.24 -5.33 9.73
C ALA A 49 -0.56 -5.10 11.02
N ARG A 50 -1.61 -5.92 11.27
CA ARG A 50 -2.39 -5.89 12.51
C ARG A 50 -1.59 -6.36 13.74
N ALA A 51 -0.73 -7.36 13.57
CA ALA A 51 0.09 -7.92 14.64
C ALA A 51 1.32 -7.06 14.98
N ALA A 52 1.71 -6.15 14.09
CA ALA A 52 2.78 -5.20 14.37
C ALA A 52 2.33 -4.19 15.44
N THR A 53 2.90 -4.30 16.64
CA THR A 53 2.74 -3.29 17.69
C THR A 53 3.28 -1.95 17.18
N PRO A 54 2.52 -0.84 17.23
CA PRO A 54 3.07 0.46 16.89
C PRO A 54 4.16 0.78 17.90
N ALA A 55 5.42 0.74 17.47
CA ALA A 55 6.52 1.20 18.31
C ALA A 55 6.28 2.67 18.63
N THR A 56 6.03 2.96 19.91
CA THR A 56 5.95 4.32 20.46
C THR A 56 7.36 4.93 20.46
N GLY A 57 7.87 5.22 19.27
CA GLY A 57 9.04 6.05 19.09
C GLY A 57 8.57 7.48 18.86
N THR A 58 8.99 8.39 19.73
CA THR A 58 8.86 9.84 19.51
C THR A 58 9.48 10.15 18.14
N CYS A 59 8.64 10.35 17.12
CA CYS A 59 9.12 10.68 15.78
C CYS A 59 9.66 12.09 15.84
N THR A 60 10.97 12.25 15.68
CA THR A 60 11.58 13.54 15.40
C THR A 60 10.88 14.17 14.19
N VAL A 61 10.84 15.51 14.15
CA VAL A 61 10.40 16.34 13.00
C VAL A 61 11.34 16.10 11.82
N GLY A 62 11.31 14.89 11.27
CA GLY A 62 12.17 14.39 10.22
C GLY A 62 11.34 13.43 9.39
N ASP A 63 10.97 13.90 8.20
CA ASP A 63 10.32 13.11 7.15
C ASP A 63 9.07 12.32 7.60
N TRP A 64 8.06 13.00 8.17
CA TRP A 64 6.79 12.40 8.64
C TRP A 64 6.15 11.44 7.61
N TRP A 65 6.35 11.71 6.31
CA TRP A 65 5.84 10.92 5.19
C TRP A 65 6.51 9.55 4.98
N ARG A 66 7.61 9.26 5.70
CA ARG A 66 8.35 7.98 5.62
C ARG A 66 7.82 6.90 6.54
N SER A 67 6.94 7.23 7.49
CA SER A 67 6.36 6.25 8.40
C SER A 67 4.84 6.34 8.40
N TRP A 68 4.16 5.19 8.57
CA TRP A 68 2.70 5.17 8.66
C TRP A 68 2.19 6.01 9.84
N THR A 69 2.81 5.86 11.01
CA THR A 69 2.47 6.66 12.20
C THR A 69 2.64 8.16 11.95
N GLY A 70 3.70 8.58 11.25
CA GLY A 70 3.90 9.98 10.89
C GLY A 70 2.88 10.51 9.88
N ILE A 71 2.42 9.67 8.93
CA ILE A 71 1.33 10.02 8.01
C ILE A 71 0.01 10.17 8.75
N VAL A 72 -0.30 9.29 9.70
CA VAL A 72 -1.54 9.37 10.51
C VAL A 72 -1.52 10.60 11.42
N ASP A 73 -0.40 10.83 12.12
CA ASP A 73 -0.23 11.98 13.01
C ASP A 73 -0.35 13.31 12.24
N HIS A 74 0.34 13.41 11.11
CA HIS A 74 0.26 14.59 10.25
C HIS A 74 -1.13 14.77 9.63
N GLY A 75 -1.79 13.68 9.20
CA GLY A 75 -3.17 13.70 8.75
C GLY A 75 -4.12 14.27 9.80
N GLY A 76 -3.95 13.88 11.06
CA GLY A 76 -4.70 14.45 12.19
C GLY A 76 -4.52 15.96 12.34
N THR A 77 -3.29 16.48 12.15
CA THR A 77 -3.04 17.94 12.18
C THR A 77 -3.75 18.69 11.04
N LEU A 78 -4.03 18.02 9.93
CA LEU A 78 -4.72 18.55 8.76
C LEU A 78 -6.23 18.30 8.77
N GLY A 79 -6.77 17.65 9.82
CA GLY A 79 -8.17 17.23 9.89
C GLY A 79 -8.53 16.08 8.94
N VAL A 80 -7.52 15.33 8.47
CA VAL A 80 -7.67 14.17 7.59
C VAL A 80 -7.55 12.92 8.44
N GLU A 81 -8.68 12.27 8.70
CA GLU A 81 -8.72 10.98 9.41
C GLU A 81 -8.96 9.82 8.43
N GLN A 82 -8.42 8.65 8.79
CA GLN A 82 -8.63 7.44 8.02
C GLN A 82 -10.06 6.95 8.22
N GLY A 83 -10.78 6.78 7.11
CA GLY A 83 -12.11 6.18 7.14
C GLY A 83 -12.06 4.72 7.60
N ARG A 84 -13.12 4.26 8.28
CA ARG A 84 -13.23 2.89 8.81
C ARG A 84 -12.96 1.79 7.77
N ASP A 85 -13.38 2.01 6.54
CA ASP A 85 -13.24 1.10 5.40
C ASP A 85 -12.23 1.64 4.36
N GLU A 86 -11.48 2.69 4.70
CA GLU A 86 -10.56 3.35 3.79
C GLU A 86 -9.23 2.59 3.69
N PRO A 87 -8.82 2.17 2.47
CA PRO A 87 -7.53 1.54 2.28
C PRO A 87 -6.39 2.47 2.74
N PRO A 88 -5.38 1.94 3.45
CA PRO A 88 -4.25 2.74 3.95
C PRO A 88 -3.56 3.60 2.88
N PHE A 89 -3.49 3.10 1.65
CA PHE A 89 -2.91 3.82 0.53
C PHE A 89 -3.73 5.03 0.09
N ASP A 90 -5.06 4.92 0.10
CA ASP A 90 -5.96 6.02 -0.28
C ASP A 90 -5.91 7.12 0.80
N PHE A 91 -5.87 6.74 2.08
CA PHE A 91 -5.63 7.67 3.19
C PHE A 91 -4.28 8.40 3.05
N LYS A 92 -3.19 7.67 2.78
CA LYS A 92 -1.87 8.27 2.57
C LYS A 92 -1.89 9.32 1.44
N LEU A 93 -2.53 9.03 0.32
CA LEU A 93 -2.64 9.98 -0.79
C LEU A 93 -3.43 11.22 -0.41
N ARG A 94 -4.53 11.09 0.32
CA ARG A 94 -5.29 12.23 0.84
C ARG A 94 -4.47 13.10 1.79
N VAL A 95 -3.68 12.49 2.68
CA VAL A 95 -2.77 13.25 3.56
C VAL A 95 -1.71 13.99 2.74
N PHE A 96 -1.17 13.38 1.69
CA PHE A 96 -0.18 14.02 0.82
C PHE A 96 -0.78 15.17 -0.01
N GLU A 97 -2.01 15.01 -0.48
CA GLU A 97 -2.76 16.06 -1.17
C GLU A 97 -3.11 17.22 -0.23
N ALA A 98 -3.58 16.93 0.98
CA ALA A 98 -3.89 17.94 1.99
C ALA A 98 -2.64 18.69 2.49
N ALA A 99 -1.48 18.02 2.52
CA ALA A 99 -0.19 18.64 2.84
C ALA A 99 0.34 19.54 1.69
N GLY A 100 -0.18 19.40 0.47
CA GLY A 100 0.20 20.17 -0.72
C GLY A 100 1.41 19.62 -1.47
N ASP A 101 2.21 20.52 -2.05
CA ASP A 101 3.46 20.19 -2.73
C ASP A 101 4.61 20.03 -1.73
N GLY A 102 5.36 18.93 -1.85
CA GLY A 102 6.51 18.68 -1.00
C GLY A 102 7.25 17.38 -1.28
N PRO A 103 8.36 17.13 -0.56
CA PRO A 103 9.30 16.03 -0.83
C PRO A 103 8.69 14.63 -0.70
N TRP A 104 7.51 14.51 -0.09
CA TRP A 104 6.75 13.26 0.01
C TRP A 104 6.26 12.75 -1.35
N TRP A 105 5.99 13.64 -2.32
CA TRP A 105 5.62 13.24 -3.67
C TRP A 105 6.81 12.65 -4.44
N ASP A 106 8.00 13.26 -4.32
CA ASP A 106 9.23 12.73 -4.92
C ASP A 106 9.60 11.36 -4.34
N ASP A 107 9.52 11.19 -3.01
CA ASP A 107 9.80 9.93 -2.33
C ASP A 107 8.80 8.83 -2.75
N HIS A 108 7.50 9.17 -2.80
CA HIS A 108 6.45 8.28 -3.30
C HIS A 108 6.70 7.86 -4.75
N ASN A 109 6.95 8.82 -5.63
CA ASN A 109 7.18 8.59 -7.06
C ASN A 109 8.48 7.81 -7.29
N ARG A 110 9.52 8.04 -6.49
CA ARG A 110 10.78 7.30 -6.53
C ARG A 110 10.59 5.84 -6.14
N ALA A 111 9.85 5.57 -5.05
CA ALA A 111 9.54 4.20 -4.65
C ALA A 111 8.84 3.44 -5.79
N PHE A 112 7.87 4.08 -6.46
CA PHE A 112 7.20 3.52 -7.63
C PHE A 112 8.16 3.29 -8.81
N ARG A 113 9.00 4.27 -9.16
CA ARG A 113 10.01 4.14 -10.23
C ARG A 113 10.98 2.97 -9.98
N ASN A 114 11.37 2.74 -8.72
CA ASN A 114 12.24 1.62 -8.36
C ASN A 114 11.53 0.27 -8.37
N THR A 115 10.24 0.22 -8.07
CA THR A 115 9.45 -1.04 -8.08
C THR A 115 9.20 -1.53 -9.51
N ALA A 116 9.28 -0.64 -10.51
CA ALA A 116 9.19 -0.99 -11.92
C ALA A 116 10.46 -1.63 -12.51
N GLY A 117 11.54 -1.77 -11.73
CA GLY A 117 12.84 -2.26 -12.20
C GLY A 117 13.53 -1.30 -13.18
N PRO A 118 14.84 -1.47 -13.44
CA PRO A 118 15.50 -0.72 -14.50
C PRO A 118 14.88 -1.14 -15.83
N VAL A 119 14.09 -0.27 -16.45
CA VAL A 119 13.89 -0.38 -17.90
C VAL A 119 15.26 -0.08 -18.52
N ALA A 120 15.95 -1.11 -18.98
CA ALA A 120 17.19 -0.93 -19.71
C ALA A 120 16.86 -0.04 -20.92
N ALA A 121 17.37 1.20 -20.92
CA ALA A 121 17.20 2.17 -22.00
C ALA A 121 17.96 1.78 -23.30
N GLY A 122 18.17 0.48 -23.55
CA GLY A 122 19.04 -0.05 -24.59
C GLY A 122 18.51 -1.28 -25.36
N ALA A 123 17.23 -1.66 -25.22
CA ALA A 123 16.66 -2.82 -25.93
C ALA A 123 15.81 -2.46 -27.16
N LEU A 124 16.10 -1.35 -27.85
CA LEU A 124 15.51 -0.99 -29.16
C LEU A 124 16.57 -0.54 -30.16
N LEU A 125 17.71 -1.23 -30.18
CA LEU A 125 18.65 -1.19 -31.31
C LEU A 125 19.11 -2.61 -31.59
N GLY A 126 18.61 -3.19 -32.68
CA GLY A 126 19.17 -4.40 -33.29
C GLY A 126 18.15 -5.40 -33.80
N GLU A 127 18.24 -5.67 -35.11
CA GLU A 127 17.67 -6.79 -35.88
C GLU A 127 16.19 -6.67 -36.30
N GLY A 128 15.80 -6.63 -37.57
CA GLY A 128 16.53 -6.74 -38.83
C GLY A 128 15.54 -7.05 -39.96
N ARG A 129 15.55 -6.25 -41.02
CA ARG A 129 15.54 -6.66 -42.44
C ARG A 129 15.67 -5.41 -43.30
#